data_AF-A0A1F8RWJ0-F1
#
_entry.id   AF-A0A1F8RWJ0-F1
#
_cell.length_a   1.000
_cell.length_b   1.000
_cell.length_c   1.000
_cell.angle_alpha   90.00
_cell.angle_beta   90.00
_cell.angle_gamma   90.00
#
_symmetry.space_group_name_H-M   'P 1'
#
loop_
_entity.id
_entity.type
_entity.pdbx_description
1 polymer ?
#
loop_
_entity_poly.entity_id
_entity_poly.type
_entity_poly.pdbx_seq_one_letter_code
_entity_poly.pdbx_strand_id
1 'polypeptide(L)'
;MSAMRPVPPLPSEIADIVIPQDDTAASTWRWAHRALPDYLLTHSVRAYCWGAVIGAGEGLTFDRQVLWTASLMHDVGLTRIPKNTTQRSARRRVAWLSSLSAATTPTAP
;
A
#
# COMPACT_ATOMS: atom_id res chain seq x y z
N MET A 1 21.60 5.34 4.71
CA MET A 1 20.14 5.34 4.43
C MET A 1 20.00 5.53 2.93
N SER A 2 19.59 4.51 2.16
CA SER A 2 19.48 4.65 0.70
C SER A 2 18.39 5.67 0.39
N ALA A 3 18.69 6.70 -0.41
CA ALA A 3 17.71 7.70 -0.79
C ALA A 3 16.57 7.01 -1.56
N MET A 4 15.31 7.28 -1.15
CA MET A 4 14.13 6.76 -1.85
C MET A 4 14.17 7.24 -3.29
N ARG A 5 14.15 6.31 -4.26
CA ARG A 5 14.06 6.67 -5.68
C ARG A 5 12.79 7.51 -5.90
N PRO A 6 12.89 8.68 -6.56
CA PRO A 6 11.71 9.47 -6.88
C PRO A 6 10.77 8.64 -7.77
N VAL A 7 9.49 8.60 -7.39
CA VAL A 7 8.47 7.93 -8.19
C VAL A 7 8.07 8.87 -9.33
N PRO A 8 8.15 8.43 -10.60
CA PRO A 8 7.66 9.23 -11.73
C PRO A 8 6.15 9.46 -11.62
N PRO A 9 5.60 10.53 -12.22
CA PRO A 9 4.16 10.71 -12.29
C PRO A 9 3.49 9.52 -13.01
N LEU A 10 2.23 9.24 -12.67
CA LEU A 10 1.44 8.24 -13.38
C LEU A 10 1.25 8.71 -14.83
N PRO A 11 1.68 7.94 -15.83
CA PRO A 11 1.37 8.26 -17.22
C PRO A 11 -0.15 8.19 -17.46
N SER A 12 -0.67 9.08 -18.31
CA SER A 12 -2.06 9.02 -18.79
C SER A 12 -2.28 7.86 -19.76
N GLU A 13 -1.22 7.41 -20.42
CA GLU A 13 -1.24 6.44 -21.50
C GLU A 13 0.13 5.78 -21.68
N ILE A 14 0.13 4.51 -22.09
CA ILE A 14 1.34 3.77 -22.49
C ILE A 14 1.02 3.01 -23.77
N ALA A 15 1.79 3.25 -24.84
CA ALA A 15 1.63 2.56 -26.12
C ALA A 15 0.17 2.54 -26.61
N ASP A 16 -0.47 3.72 -26.62
CA ASP A 16 -1.87 3.93 -26.99
C ASP A 16 -2.92 3.23 -26.08
N ILE A 17 -2.49 2.75 -24.90
CA ILE A 17 -3.37 2.17 -23.87
C ILE A 17 -3.58 3.18 -22.74
N VAL A 18 -4.81 3.66 -22.63
CA VAL A 18 -5.27 4.58 -21.58
C VAL A 18 -5.11 3.97 -20.20
N ILE A 19 -4.44 4.68 -19.29
CA ILE A 19 -4.27 4.29 -17.90
C ILE A 19 -5.32 5.01 -17.04
N PRO A 20 -5.98 4.32 -16.07
CA PRO A 20 -6.93 4.95 -15.16
C PRO A 20 -6.28 6.09 -14.37
N GLN A 21 -6.90 7.27 -14.37
CA GLN A 21 -6.39 8.49 -13.71
C GLN A 21 -7.11 8.77 -12.38
N ASP A 22 -7.28 7.72 -11.58
CA ASP A 22 -7.91 7.79 -10.25
C ASP A 22 -6.90 7.60 -9.11
N ASP A 23 -7.35 7.87 -7.88
CA ASP A 23 -6.52 7.78 -6.67
C ASP A 23 -6.01 6.35 -6.41
N THR A 24 -6.76 5.32 -6.82
CA THR A 24 -6.37 3.92 -6.67
C THR A 24 -5.21 3.61 -7.61
N ALA A 25 -5.32 4.00 -8.88
CA ALA A 25 -4.29 3.80 -9.87
C ALA A 25 -2.99 4.53 -9.50
N ALA A 26 -3.10 5.78 -9.06
CA ALA A 26 -1.96 6.58 -8.61
C ALA A 26 -1.31 6.00 -7.34
N SER A 27 -2.11 5.50 -6.40
CA SER A 27 -1.59 4.89 -5.17
C SER A 27 -0.90 3.55 -5.43
N THR A 28 -1.47 2.72 -6.29
CA THR A 28 -0.89 1.44 -6.71
C THR A 28 0.42 1.65 -7.48
N TRP A 29 0.47 2.63 -8.40
CA TRP A 29 1.70 3.02 -9.10
C TRP A 29 2.83 3.41 -8.14
N ARG A 30 2.53 4.30 -7.19
CA ARG A 30 3.50 4.73 -6.17
C ARG A 30 3.96 3.57 -5.29
N TRP A 31 3.05 2.67 -4.92
CA TRP A 31 3.39 1.51 -4.11
C TRP A 31 4.29 0.55 -4.87
N ALA A 32 3.93 0.20 -6.11
CA ALA A 32 4.67 -0.73 -6.95
C ALA A 32 6.11 -0.24 -7.18
N HIS A 33 6.31 1.05 -7.44
CA HIS A 33 7.64 1.65 -7.57
C HIS A 33 8.53 1.53 -6.33
N ARG A 34 7.93 1.44 -5.13
CA ARG A 34 8.69 1.29 -3.87
C ARG A 34 8.91 -0.18 -3.50
N ALA A 35 7.99 -1.05 -3.86
CA ALA A 35 7.94 -2.42 -3.38
C ALA A 35 8.54 -3.44 -4.37
N LEU A 36 8.38 -3.20 -5.67
CA LEU A 36 8.81 -4.13 -6.70
C LEU A 36 10.23 -3.79 -7.20
N PRO A 37 11.07 -4.80 -7.46
CA PRO A 37 12.26 -4.60 -8.27
C PRO A 37 11.87 -4.18 -9.69
N ASP A 38 12.74 -3.43 -10.38
CA ASP A 38 12.44 -2.81 -11.68
C ASP A 38 11.93 -3.79 -12.74
N TYR A 39 12.47 -5.01 -12.75
CA TYR A 39 12.05 -6.03 -13.71
C TYR A 39 10.61 -6.50 -13.47
N LEU A 40 10.17 -6.63 -12.21
CA LEU A 40 8.78 -6.97 -11.87
C LEU A 40 7.85 -5.79 -12.13
N LEU A 41 8.24 -4.57 -11.76
CA LEU A 41 7.44 -3.38 -12.09
C LEU A 41 7.18 -3.28 -13.60
N THR A 42 8.24 -3.40 -14.40
CA THR A 42 8.12 -3.32 -15.87
C THR A 42 7.31 -4.50 -16.41
N HIS A 43 7.45 -5.70 -15.83
CA HIS A 43 6.61 -6.86 -16.16
C HIS A 43 5.14 -6.59 -15.88
N SER A 44 4.79 -6.10 -14.69
CA SER A 44 3.43 -5.77 -14.28
C SER A 44 2.77 -4.72 -15.19
N VAL A 45 3.50 -3.66 -15.57
CA VAL A 45 3.00 -2.65 -16.51
C VAL A 45 2.77 -3.24 -17.90
N ARG A 46 3.67 -4.10 -18.38
CA ARG A 46 3.43 -4.83 -19.63
C ARG A 46 2.20 -5.72 -19.50
N ALA A 47 2.06 -6.49 -18.42
CA ALA A 47 0.91 -7.38 -18.21
C ALA A 47 -0.43 -6.62 -18.32
N TYR A 48 -0.51 -5.40 -17.81
CA TYR A 48 -1.66 -4.52 -18.02
C TYR A 48 -1.92 -4.22 -19.50
N CYS A 49 -0.89 -3.77 -20.23
CA CYS A 49 -1.01 -3.39 -21.65
C CYS A 49 -1.43 -4.60 -22.51
N TRP A 50 -0.79 -5.75 -22.30
CA TRP A 50 -1.13 -6.99 -23.00
C TRP A 50 -2.56 -7.43 -22.69
N GLY A 51 -2.97 -7.39 -21.41
CA GLY A 51 -4.34 -7.71 -21.00
C GLY A 51 -5.38 -6.79 -21.65
N ALA A 52 -5.09 -5.49 -21.73
CA ALA A 52 -5.97 -4.51 -22.36
C ALA A 52 -6.09 -4.75 -23.88
N VAL A 53 -4.98 -5.01 -24.57
CA VAL A 53 -4.95 -5.28 -26.02
C VAL A 53 -5.68 -6.59 -26.35
N ILE A 54 -5.40 -7.67 -25.61
CA ILE A 54 -6.05 -8.97 -25.81
C ILE A 54 -7.55 -8.83 -25.55
N GLY A 55 -7.94 -8.22 -24.42
CA GLY A 55 -9.35 -8.04 -24.08
C GLY A 55 -10.10 -7.23 -25.14
N ALA A 56 -9.50 -6.15 -25.66
CA ALA A 56 -10.09 -5.38 -26.75
C ALA A 56 -10.22 -6.20 -28.04
N GLY A 57 -9.19 -6.97 -28.40
CA GLY A 57 -9.20 -7.85 -29.58
C GLY A 57 -10.25 -8.98 -29.50
N GLU A 58 -10.56 -9.43 -28.29
CA GLU A 58 -11.58 -10.45 -28.01
C GLU A 58 -12.99 -9.86 -27.76
N GLY A 59 -13.15 -8.53 -27.80
CA GLY A 59 -14.44 -7.87 -27.55
C GLY A 59 -14.88 -7.92 -26.08
N LEU A 60 -13.95 -8.14 -25.14
CA LEU A 60 -14.23 -8.17 -23.71
C LEU A 60 -14.35 -6.76 -23.14
N THR A 61 -15.40 -6.52 -22.37
CA THR A 61 -15.52 -5.32 -21.54
C THR A 61 -14.86 -5.56 -20.18
N PHE A 62 -13.94 -4.69 -19.77
CA PHE A 62 -13.28 -4.78 -18.48
C PHE A 62 -13.18 -3.41 -17.80
N ASP A 63 -13.11 -3.43 -16.47
CA ASP A 63 -12.82 -2.25 -15.68
C ASP A 63 -11.30 -1.98 -15.68
N ARG A 64 -10.90 -0.81 -16.18
CA ARG A 64 -9.49 -0.43 -16.30
C ARG A 64 -8.81 -0.24 -14.94
N GLN A 65 -9.52 0.28 -13.93
CA GLN A 65 -8.98 0.48 -12.58
C GLN A 65 -8.68 -0.86 -11.93
N VAL A 66 -9.59 -1.84 -12.07
CA VAL A 66 -9.40 -3.21 -11.58
C VAL A 66 -8.27 -3.90 -12.32
N LEU A 67 -8.25 -3.86 -13.65
CA LEU A 67 -7.18 -4.49 -14.45
C LEU A 67 -5.81 -3.89 -14.10
N TRP A 68 -5.69 -2.56 -14.05
CA TRP A 68 -4.46 -1.88 -13.66
C TRP A 68 -3.98 -2.31 -12.28
N THR A 69 -4.87 -2.26 -11.29
CA THR A 69 -4.52 -2.59 -9.90
C THR A 69 -4.11 -4.05 -9.76
N ALA A 70 -4.86 -4.97 -10.39
CA ALA A 70 -4.55 -6.39 -10.38
C ALA A 70 -3.19 -6.67 -11.06
N SER A 71 -2.94 -6.10 -12.24
CA SER A 71 -1.68 -6.26 -12.95
C SER A 71 -0.49 -5.74 -12.16
N LEU A 72 -0.62 -4.62 -11.43
CA LEU A 72 0.48 -4.11 -10.60
C LEU A 72 0.70 -4.88 -9.29
N MET A 73 -0.30 -5.64 -8.83
CA MET A 73 -0.23 -6.37 -7.56
C MET A 73 0.00 -7.89 -7.72
N HIS A 74 -0.13 -8.45 -8.93
CA HIS A 74 -0.12 -9.92 -9.10
C HIS A 74 1.19 -10.60 -8.69
N ASP A 75 2.33 -9.92 -8.83
CA ASP A 75 3.66 -10.46 -8.52
C ASP A 75 4.19 -10.10 -7.12
N VAL A 76 3.36 -9.47 -6.29
CA VAL A 76 3.81 -9.00 -4.95
C VAL A 76 4.32 -10.15 -4.09
N GLY A 77 3.73 -11.35 -4.23
CA GLY A 77 4.15 -12.56 -3.52
C GLY A 77 5.54 -13.08 -3.91
N LEU A 78 6.11 -12.64 -5.04
CA LEU A 78 7.45 -13.01 -5.48
C LEU A 78 8.55 -12.15 -4.86
N THR A 79 8.18 -11.03 -4.22
CA THR A 79 9.11 -10.17 -3.51
C THR A 79 9.29 -10.64 -2.06
N ARG A 80 10.48 -10.40 -1.49
CA ARG A 80 10.66 -10.58 -0.05
C ARG A 80 9.90 -9.47 0.67
N ILE A 81 8.63 -9.71 0.98
CA ILE A 81 7.81 -8.80 1.76
C ILE A 81 8.45 -8.69 3.16
N PRO A 82 8.91 -7.51 3.59
CA PRO A 82 9.38 -7.33 4.95
C PRO A 82 8.29 -7.77 5.91
N LYS A 83 8.62 -8.65 6.87
CA LYS A 83 7.66 -9.06 7.89
C LYS A 83 7.11 -7.81 8.57
N ASN A 84 5.81 -7.77 8.80
CA ASN A 84 5.20 -6.72 9.61
C ASN A 84 5.78 -6.80 11.04
N THR A 85 6.81 -6.00 11.34
CA THR A 85 7.13 -5.69 12.73
C THR A 85 6.04 -4.77 13.21
N THR A 86 4.91 -5.33 13.65
CA THR A 86 3.97 -4.60 14.50
C THR A 86 4.78 -4.11 15.69
N GLN A 87 5.17 -2.82 15.68
CA GLN A 87 5.48 -2.14 16.92
C GLN A 87 4.18 -2.14 17.71
N ARG A 88 4.00 -3.17 18.54
CA ARG A 88 3.12 -3.07 19.70
C ARG A 88 3.76 -1.98 20.57
N SER A 89 3.41 -0.72 20.30
CA SER A 89 3.62 0.36 21.25
C SER A 89 2.84 -0.05 22.50
N ALA A 90 3.54 -0.65 23.45
CA ALA A 90 3.07 -0.83 24.79
C ALA A 90 2.78 0.57 25.36
N ARG A 91 1.50 0.93 25.44
CA ARG A 91 0.90 1.94 26.33
C ARG A 91 -0.59 1.98 25.97
N ARG A 92 -1.54 1.83 26.89
CA ARG A 92 -1.62 2.47 28.21
C ARG A 92 -2.27 1.50 29.20
N ARG A 93 -1.69 1.35 30.40
CA ARG A 93 -2.43 0.85 31.57
C ARG A 93 -3.56 1.85 31.84
N VAL A 94 -4.79 1.36 31.89
CA VAL A 94 -5.91 2.10 32.45
C VAL A 94 -5.80 1.96 33.97
N ALA A 95 -5.21 2.97 34.61
CA ALA A 95 -5.27 3.14 36.05
C ALA A 95 -6.60 3.84 36.37
N TRP A 96 -7.64 3.05 36.65
CA TRP A 96 -8.86 3.52 37.29
C TRP A 96 -9.25 2.51 38.37
N LEU A 97 -9.55 3.03 39.56
CA LEU A 97 -10.03 2.39 40.80
C LEU A 97 -8.96 1.86 41.77
N SER A 98 -8.51 2.76 42.67
CA SER A 98 -8.51 2.49 44.11
C SER A 98 -8.53 3.83 44.85
N SER A 99 -9.76 4.28 45.13
CA SER A 99 -10.03 5.16 46.27
C SER A 99 -9.69 4.41 47.57
N LEU A 100 -9.48 5.19 48.65
CA LEU A 100 -9.15 4.81 50.03
C LEU A 100 -7.64 4.68 50.33
N SER A 101 -7.03 5.78 50.75
CA SER A 101 -6.72 5.98 52.19
C SER A 101 -5.76 7.17 52.37
N ALA A 102 -6.32 8.33 52.71
CA ALA A 102 -5.66 9.45 53.37
C ALA A 102 -6.81 10.38 53.81
N ALA A 103 -6.93 10.90 55.02
CA ALA A 103 -6.06 10.93 56.17
C ALA A 103 -6.94 11.32 57.37
N THR A 104 -6.50 11.01 58.60
CA THR A 104 -6.51 11.96 59.73
C THR A 104 -5.83 11.29 60.92
N THR A 105 -4.64 11.76 61.26
CA THR A 105 -4.05 11.64 62.59
C THR A 105 -4.14 13.02 63.23
N PRO A 106 -4.68 13.16 64.45
CA PRO A 106 -4.37 14.29 65.30
C PRO A 106 -3.35 13.90 66.38
N THR A 107 -2.43 14.83 66.58
CA THR A 107 -1.32 14.88 67.52
C THR A 107 -1.76 14.84 69.00
N ALA A 108 -0.98 14.13 69.82
CA ALA A 108 -1.07 14.14 71.28
C ALA A 108 -0.49 15.44 71.88
N PRO A 109 -0.91 15.81 73.11
CA PRO A 109 -0.05 16.51 74.06
C PRO A 109 0.78 15.54 74.91
#